data_AF-A0A1A7ZEW2-F1
#
_entry.id   AF-A0A1A7ZEW2-F1
#
_cell.length_a   1.000
_cell.length_b   1.000
_cell.length_c   1.000
_cell.angle_alpha   90.00
_cell.angle_beta   90.00
_cell.angle_gamma   90.00
#
_symmetry.space_group_name_H-M   'P 1'
#
loop_
_entity.id
_entity.type
_entity.pdbx_description
1 polymer ?
#
loop_
_entity_poly.entity_id
_entity_poly.type
_entity_poly.pdbx_seq_one_letter_code
_entity_poly.pdbx_strand_id
1 'polypeptide(L)'
;MDGPEEKDSCSTATPAVSTRSKKNKKQRLDNVNTKPTLSTEKRDDTSFGLAPTATVLLNKERKEVAFLKEKLEWQKMRIEELEGERDFLRSQLSSLSTQPKDEPLNDTFINNPSENLDSSSTSSSASSEWSSSSSPPKKQKRKFKNKHSKAKKYKKEEKKFRQRVRTPSEIVQRYKSLLKTFPKMKTLSKAFQKHGIDRNRVVSTASVAELAIAAPLVYQELISNKPSGETVLHFAKRCEEEIQSNDEVKNKIESMKADGTLLPIRRGKSV
;
A
#
# COMPACT_ATOMS: atom_id res chain seq x y z
N MET A 1 -61.16 -44.75 -7.09
CA MET A 1 -61.46 -43.39 -6.64
C MET A 1 -60.16 -42.60 -6.69
N ASP A 2 -59.59 -42.30 -7.86
CA ASP A 2 -60.12 -41.56 -9.04
C ASP A 2 -60.24 -40.05 -8.77
N GLY A 3 -59.71 -39.23 -9.69
CA GLY A 3 -60.08 -37.81 -9.82
C GLY A 3 -58.93 -36.82 -9.58
N PRO A 4 -58.54 -35.97 -10.56
CA PRO A 4 -57.32 -35.16 -10.49
C PRO A 4 -57.55 -33.64 -10.73
N GLU A 5 -56.47 -32.94 -11.09
CA GLU A 5 -56.36 -31.50 -11.48
C GLU A 5 -56.35 -30.52 -10.27
N GLU A 6 -55.62 -29.41 -10.27
CA GLU A 6 -55.16 -28.57 -11.39
C GLU A 6 -53.64 -28.44 -11.59
N LYS A 7 -53.28 -27.78 -12.70
CA LYS A 7 -51.92 -27.49 -13.18
C LYS A 7 -51.55 -26.07 -12.78
N ASP A 8 -50.27 -25.84 -12.46
CA ASP A 8 -49.69 -24.51 -12.62
C ASP A 8 -48.30 -24.58 -13.24
N SER A 9 -48.16 -23.92 -14.39
CA SER A 9 -46.91 -23.82 -15.16
C SER A 9 -46.56 -22.36 -15.33
N CYS A 10 -45.48 -21.90 -14.70
CA CYS A 10 -44.92 -20.59 -15.04
C CYS A 10 -43.39 -20.61 -14.97
N SER A 11 -42.76 -20.64 -16.15
CA SER A 11 -41.31 -20.50 -16.29
C SER A 11 -40.93 -19.02 -16.34
N THR A 12 -40.07 -18.59 -15.43
CA THR A 12 -39.60 -17.20 -15.37
C THR A 12 -38.67 -16.87 -16.54
N ALA A 13 -39.15 -16.10 -17.52
CA ALA A 13 -38.35 -15.63 -18.66
C ALA A 13 -37.62 -14.31 -18.35
N THR A 14 -36.34 -14.23 -18.73
CA THR A 14 -35.51 -13.01 -18.65
C THR A 14 -35.60 -12.20 -19.94
N PRO A 15 -35.84 -10.87 -19.91
CA PRO A 15 -35.68 -10.02 -21.08
C PRO A 15 -34.25 -9.47 -21.17
N ALA A 16 -33.50 -9.92 -22.18
CA ALA A 16 -32.32 -9.21 -22.67
C ALA A 16 -32.73 -8.31 -23.83
N VAL A 17 -32.43 -7.01 -23.77
CA VAL A 17 -32.70 -6.08 -24.88
C VAL A 17 -31.41 -5.44 -25.37
N SER A 18 -31.18 -5.60 -26.67
CA SER A 18 -30.03 -5.11 -27.43
C SER A 18 -30.46 -4.01 -28.39
N THR A 19 -29.78 -2.85 -28.35
CA THR A 19 -29.81 -1.85 -29.43
C THR A 19 -28.42 -1.23 -29.59
N ARG A 20 -27.62 -1.78 -30.53
CA ARG A 20 -27.46 -1.30 -31.92
C ARG A 20 -26.66 0.01 -32.04
N SER A 21 -25.36 -0.14 -32.29
CA SER A 21 -24.43 0.95 -32.64
C SER A 21 -24.81 1.68 -33.93
N LYS A 22 -24.55 2.99 -33.99
CA LYS A 22 -24.38 3.73 -35.25
C LYS A 22 -23.04 4.47 -35.24
N LYS A 23 -22.26 4.22 -36.29
CA LYS A 23 -20.93 4.78 -36.57
C LYS A 23 -21.09 5.83 -37.67
N ASN A 24 -20.53 7.03 -37.50
CA ASN A 24 -20.26 8.07 -38.52
C ASN A 24 -19.73 9.34 -37.81
N LYS A 25 -18.95 10.23 -38.40
CA LYS A 25 -18.01 10.15 -39.54
C LYS A 25 -17.03 11.31 -39.36
N LYS A 26 -15.74 11.11 -39.63
CA LYS A 26 -14.69 12.13 -39.47
C LYS A 26 -14.81 13.20 -40.57
N GLN A 27 -14.89 14.47 -40.18
CA GLN A 27 -14.55 15.60 -41.05
C GLN A 27 -13.70 16.60 -40.26
N ARG A 28 -12.75 17.21 -40.96
CA ARG A 28 -11.70 18.15 -40.55
C ARG A 28 -11.68 19.24 -41.63
N LEU A 29 -11.06 20.39 -41.34
CA LEU A 29 -10.95 21.60 -42.17
C LEU A 29 -12.14 22.56 -41.89
N ASP A 30 -11.99 23.86 -41.64
CA ASP A 30 -10.78 24.70 -41.68
C ASP A 30 -10.69 25.80 -40.62
N ASN A 31 -9.49 26.38 -40.52
CA ASN A 31 -9.06 27.41 -39.59
C ASN A 31 -9.26 28.82 -40.17
N VAL A 32 -10.09 29.67 -39.54
CA VAL A 32 -10.07 31.13 -39.76
C VAL A 32 -9.88 31.85 -38.43
N ASN A 33 -8.88 32.71 -38.40
CA ASN A 33 -8.47 33.52 -37.26
C ASN A 33 -9.23 34.86 -37.26
N THR A 34 -10.02 35.13 -36.21
CA THR A 34 -10.47 36.48 -35.87
C THR A 34 -10.64 36.65 -34.36
N LYS A 35 -9.58 37.19 -33.73
CA LYS A 35 -9.68 38.03 -32.52
C LYS A 35 -9.63 39.51 -32.96
N PRO A 36 -10.00 40.49 -32.11
CA PRO A 36 -10.80 40.42 -30.87
C PRO A 36 -11.93 41.46 -30.84
N THR A 37 -12.94 41.27 -29.98
CA THR A 37 -13.77 42.39 -29.53
C THR A 37 -14.09 42.27 -28.05
N LEU A 38 -13.78 43.32 -27.28
CA LEU A 38 -14.31 43.49 -25.93
C LEU A 38 -15.82 43.68 -26.03
N SER A 39 -16.58 42.87 -25.29
CA SER A 39 -17.91 43.24 -24.84
C SER A 39 -18.04 42.91 -23.34
N THR A 40 -18.02 43.97 -22.55
CA THR A 40 -18.22 43.93 -21.10
C THR A 40 -19.70 43.69 -20.80
N GLU A 41 -20.20 42.47 -21.03
CA GLU A 41 -21.50 42.08 -20.50
C GLU A 41 -21.38 41.73 -19.02
N LYS A 42 -21.82 42.67 -18.19
CA LYS A 42 -22.37 42.33 -16.88
C LYS A 42 -23.51 41.36 -17.11
N ARG A 43 -23.43 40.16 -16.53
CA ARG A 43 -24.63 39.33 -16.35
C ARG A 43 -25.30 39.75 -15.06
N ASP A 44 -26.27 40.65 -15.21
CA ASP A 44 -27.10 41.10 -14.11
C ASP A 44 -27.89 39.93 -13.49
N ASP A 45 -28.16 40.04 -12.20
CA ASP A 45 -28.80 39.01 -11.38
C ASP A 45 -30.22 38.68 -11.88
N THR A 46 -30.34 37.68 -12.75
CA THR A 46 -31.63 37.12 -13.16
C THR A 46 -32.18 36.19 -12.06
N SER A 47 -32.42 36.73 -10.87
CA SER A 47 -32.97 36.05 -9.70
C SER A 47 -34.50 36.01 -9.73
N PHE A 48 -35.09 35.42 -10.77
CA PHE A 48 -36.54 35.25 -10.89
C PHE A 48 -36.90 33.84 -11.37
N GLY A 49 -37.60 33.07 -10.52
CA GLY A 49 -38.32 31.85 -10.94
C GLY A 49 -37.81 30.49 -10.44
N LEU A 50 -36.70 30.40 -9.70
CA LEU A 50 -36.26 29.13 -9.12
C LEU A 50 -36.93 28.87 -7.76
N ALA A 51 -37.55 27.70 -7.60
CA ALA A 51 -38.12 27.27 -6.33
C ALA A 51 -37.06 27.25 -5.20
N PRO A 52 -37.41 27.57 -3.93
CA PRO A 52 -36.44 27.64 -2.83
C PRO A 52 -35.59 26.37 -2.65
N THR A 53 -36.14 25.19 -2.96
CA THR A 53 -35.41 23.92 -2.93
C THR A 53 -34.32 23.84 -4.00
N ALA A 54 -34.57 24.38 -5.20
CA ALA A 54 -33.62 24.37 -6.31
C ALA A 54 -32.44 25.32 -6.06
N THR A 55 -32.68 26.49 -5.46
CA THR A 55 -31.61 27.44 -5.10
C THR A 55 -30.72 26.89 -3.98
N VAL A 56 -31.29 26.20 -2.99
CA VAL A 56 -30.52 25.51 -1.94
C VAL A 56 -29.64 24.39 -2.52
N LEU A 57 -30.16 23.59 -3.46
CA LEU A 57 -29.39 22.55 -4.14
C LEU A 57 -28.23 23.13 -4.95
N LEU A 58 -28.48 24.15 -5.79
CA LEU A 58 -27.42 24.83 -6.55
C LEU A 58 -26.36 25.45 -5.64
N ASN A 59 -26.74 26.02 -4.49
CA ASN A 59 -25.78 26.56 -3.52
C ASN A 59 -24.96 25.47 -2.83
N LYS A 60 -25.54 24.29 -2.58
CA LYS A 60 -24.80 23.11 -2.08
C LYS A 60 -23.79 22.61 -3.11
N GLU A 61 -24.21 22.46 -4.36
CA GLU A 61 -23.33 22.04 -5.47
C GLU A 61 -22.21 23.05 -5.72
N ARG A 62 -22.49 24.36 -5.69
CA ARG A 62 -21.48 25.42 -5.80
C ARG A 62 -20.43 25.34 -4.68
N LYS A 63 -20.85 25.06 -3.43
CA LYS A 63 -19.94 24.87 -2.30
C LYS A 63 -19.06 23.62 -2.47
N GLU A 64 -19.63 22.51 -2.89
CA GLU A 64 -18.89 21.27 -3.17
C GLU A 64 -17.87 21.48 -4.30
N VAL A 65 -18.27 22.13 -5.39
CA VAL A 65 -17.37 22.47 -6.52
C VAL A 65 -16.26 23.42 -6.10
N ALA A 66 -16.52 24.38 -5.22
CA ALA A 66 -15.50 25.28 -4.68
C ALA A 66 -14.48 24.52 -3.81
N PHE A 67 -14.94 23.70 -2.88
CA PHE A 67 -14.10 22.85 -2.02
C PHE A 67 -13.24 21.87 -2.83
N LEU A 68 -13.83 21.22 -3.85
CA LEU A 68 -13.10 20.31 -4.73
C LEU A 68 -12.03 21.04 -5.57
N LYS A 69 -12.27 22.29 -6.00
CA LYS A 69 -11.28 23.12 -6.69
C LYS A 69 -10.12 23.52 -5.77
N GLU A 70 -10.40 23.95 -4.55
CA GLU A 70 -9.38 24.28 -3.55
C GLU A 70 -8.49 23.07 -3.24
N LYS A 71 -9.09 21.90 -3.02
CA LYS A 71 -8.39 20.64 -2.82
C LYS A 71 -7.52 20.23 -4.02
N LEU A 72 -8.01 20.44 -5.25
CA LEU A 72 -7.27 20.17 -6.47
C LEU A 72 -6.06 21.10 -6.59
N GLU A 73 -6.22 22.39 -6.29
CA GLU A 73 -5.12 23.36 -6.33
C GLU A 73 -4.06 23.07 -5.27
N TRP A 74 -4.47 22.74 -4.04
CA TRP A 74 -3.56 22.27 -2.99
C TRP A 74 -2.78 21.01 -3.42
N GLN A 75 -3.45 20.06 -4.09
CA GLN A 75 -2.79 18.87 -4.62
C GLN A 75 -1.77 19.17 -5.72
N LYS A 76 -2.04 20.14 -6.60
CA LYS A 76 -1.05 20.60 -7.60
C LYS A 76 0.17 21.23 -6.93
N MET A 77 -0.03 22.18 -6.01
CA MET A 77 1.06 22.83 -5.27
C MET A 77 1.95 21.78 -4.58
N ARG A 78 1.33 20.76 -3.96
CA ARG A 78 2.08 19.67 -3.33
C ARG A 78 2.81 18.76 -4.32
N ILE A 79 2.32 18.61 -5.55
CA ILE A 79 3.04 17.90 -6.62
C ILE A 79 4.25 18.74 -7.05
N GLU A 80 4.07 20.02 -7.36
CA GLU A 80 5.14 20.94 -7.79
C GLU A 80 6.29 21.00 -6.77
N GLU A 81 5.97 21.12 -5.48
CA GLU A 81 6.92 21.05 -4.37
C GLU A 81 7.75 19.75 -4.39
N LEU A 82 7.09 18.59 -4.50
CA LEU A 82 7.73 17.28 -4.55
C LEU A 82 8.53 17.05 -5.85
N GLU A 83 8.12 17.65 -6.97
CA GLU A 83 8.87 17.62 -8.21
C GLU A 83 10.12 18.50 -8.13
N GLY A 84 10.04 19.66 -7.48
CA GLY A 84 11.18 20.50 -7.13
C GLY A 84 12.21 19.79 -6.24
N GLU A 85 11.76 19.13 -5.16
CA GLU A 85 12.62 18.30 -4.31
C GLU A 85 13.31 17.18 -5.11
N ARG A 86 12.54 16.46 -5.94
CA ARG A 86 13.05 15.38 -6.81
C ARG A 86 14.13 15.89 -7.75
N ASP A 87 13.90 17.01 -8.42
CA ASP A 87 14.81 17.52 -9.45
C ASP A 87 16.03 18.22 -8.84
N PHE A 88 15.90 18.83 -7.66
CA PHE A 88 17.04 19.22 -6.83
C PHE A 88 17.94 18.02 -6.47
N LEU A 89 17.37 16.93 -5.96
CA LEU A 89 18.12 15.72 -5.61
C LEU A 89 18.76 15.06 -6.85
N ARG A 90 18.08 15.08 -8.00
CA ARG A 90 18.67 14.63 -9.28
C ARG A 90 19.82 15.52 -9.73
N SER A 91 19.71 16.83 -9.56
CA SER A 91 20.78 17.77 -9.86
C SER A 91 22.02 17.48 -9.01
N GLN A 92 21.86 17.32 -7.69
CA GLN A 92 22.94 16.92 -6.76
C GLN A 92 23.59 15.57 -7.14
N LEU A 93 22.79 14.58 -7.53
CA LEU A 93 23.33 13.29 -8.00
C LEU A 93 24.05 13.43 -9.35
N SER A 94 23.57 14.29 -10.24
CA SER A 94 24.21 14.54 -11.53
C SER A 94 25.56 15.25 -11.36
N SER A 95 25.66 16.28 -10.52
CA SER A 95 26.92 17.02 -10.29
C SER A 95 28.02 16.15 -9.66
N LEU A 96 27.63 15.22 -8.77
CA LEU A 96 28.54 14.19 -8.25
C LEU A 96 28.90 13.12 -9.29
N SER A 97 28.03 12.85 -10.27
CA SER A 97 28.25 11.87 -11.34
C SER A 97 28.97 12.43 -12.57
N THR A 98 29.02 13.75 -12.76
CA THR A 98 29.68 14.41 -13.90
C THR A 98 31.14 14.78 -13.63
N GLN A 99 31.72 14.35 -12.50
CA GLN A 99 33.16 14.43 -12.30
C GLN A 99 33.85 13.52 -13.35
N PRO A 100 34.67 14.07 -14.26
CA PRO A 100 35.36 13.26 -15.26
C PRO A 100 36.41 12.41 -14.56
N LYS A 101 36.27 11.08 -14.67
CA LYS A 101 37.45 10.23 -14.68
C LYS A 101 38.18 10.52 -15.98
N ASP A 102 39.39 11.09 -15.89
CA ASP A 102 40.56 10.82 -16.74
C ASP A 102 41.57 12.00 -16.66
N GLU A 103 42.57 11.88 -15.77
CA GLU A 103 44.01 12.22 -15.96
C GLU A 103 44.78 12.01 -14.61
N PRO A 104 46.10 11.74 -14.62
CA PRO A 104 46.77 11.08 -13.50
C PRO A 104 47.58 12.01 -12.56
N LEU A 105 47.73 11.50 -11.33
CA LEU A 105 48.85 11.71 -10.38
C LEU A 105 49.48 13.12 -10.28
N ASN A 106 49.22 13.77 -9.15
CA ASN A 106 50.34 14.24 -8.34
C ASN A 106 50.08 14.02 -6.84
N ASP A 107 51.12 13.56 -6.17
CA ASP A 107 51.16 13.11 -4.78
C ASP A 107 51.19 14.30 -3.81
N THR A 108 50.60 14.17 -2.61
CA THR A 108 51.16 14.70 -1.35
C THR A 108 50.36 14.21 -0.12
N PHE A 109 50.87 13.15 0.55
CA PHE A 109 50.81 12.87 2.01
C PHE A 109 49.40 12.74 2.69
N ILE A 110 49.08 11.85 3.65
CA ILE A 110 49.70 10.72 4.37
C ILE A 110 48.52 10.06 5.16
N ASN A 111 48.34 8.75 5.41
CA ASN A 111 49.08 7.52 5.10
C ASN A 111 48.12 6.28 5.10
N ASN A 112 48.62 5.10 4.74
CA ASN A 112 48.08 3.77 5.12
C ASN A 112 48.97 3.11 6.20
N PRO A 113 48.58 1.99 6.84
CA PRO A 113 48.98 0.69 6.27
C PRO A 113 47.98 -0.47 6.48
N SER A 114 47.75 -1.28 5.45
CA SER A 114 47.92 -2.74 5.51
C SER A 114 47.66 -3.39 4.13
N GLU A 115 48.74 -3.62 3.39
CA GLU A 115 49.07 -4.87 2.70
C GLU A 115 47.93 -5.77 2.18
N ASN A 116 47.70 -5.78 0.85
CA ASN A 116 48.35 -6.75 -0.04
C ASN A 116 47.96 -6.56 -1.52
N LEU A 117 48.89 -6.88 -2.42
CA LEU A 117 48.67 -6.91 -3.87
C LEU A 117 48.06 -8.25 -4.30
N ASP A 118 47.18 -8.23 -5.30
CA ASP A 118 47.57 -8.71 -6.64
C ASP A 118 46.67 -8.10 -7.72
N SER A 119 47.20 -7.92 -8.92
CA SER A 119 46.54 -7.32 -10.08
C SER A 119 46.46 -8.30 -11.23
N SER A 120 45.30 -8.44 -11.87
CA SER A 120 45.25 -8.84 -13.28
C SER A 120 43.95 -8.42 -13.94
N SER A 121 44.06 -7.35 -14.73
CA SER A 121 43.05 -6.96 -15.71
C SER A 121 43.08 -7.94 -16.88
N THR A 122 41.95 -8.59 -17.21
CA THR A 122 41.70 -9.03 -18.59
C THR A 122 40.26 -8.75 -18.97
N SER A 123 40.09 -7.95 -20.01
CA SER A 123 38.82 -7.73 -20.69
C SER A 123 38.46 -8.95 -21.55
N SER A 124 37.17 -9.27 -21.63
CA SER A 124 36.44 -9.18 -22.90
C SER A 124 35.03 -9.77 -22.79
N SER A 125 34.10 -9.06 -23.41
CA SER A 125 32.74 -9.53 -23.68
C SER A 125 32.73 -10.48 -24.88
N ALA A 126 32.07 -11.63 -24.76
CA ALA A 126 31.60 -12.38 -25.91
C ALA A 126 30.28 -13.10 -25.60
N SER A 127 29.24 -12.70 -26.30
CA SER A 127 28.00 -13.47 -26.50
C SER A 127 28.28 -14.78 -27.25
N SER A 128 27.56 -15.85 -26.94
CA SER A 128 27.02 -16.76 -27.97
C SER A 128 25.90 -17.62 -27.40
N GLU A 129 24.82 -17.72 -28.17
CA GLU A 129 23.79 -18.74 -27.96
C GLU A 129 24.29 -20.10 -28.47
N TRP A 130 23.75 -21.18 -27.92
CA TRP A 130 23.80 -22.48 -28.60
C TRP A 130 22.43 -23.14 -28.53
N SER A 131 21.94 -23.55 -29.71
CA SER A 131 20.62 -24.15 -29.87
C SER A 131 20.67 -25.68 -29.76
N SER A 132 19.52 -26.24 -29.39
CA SER A 132 19.03 -27.61 -29.60
C SER A 132 19.96 -28.67 -30.21
N SER A 133 20.10 -29.79 -29.48
CA SER A 133 20.28 -31.12 -30.08
C SER A 133 19.38 -32.15 -29.38
N SER A 134 19.09 -33.25 -30.06
CA SER A 134 17.90 -34.08 -29.83
C SER A 134 18.08 -35.32 -28.93
N SER A 135 16.93 -35.80 -28.44
CA SER A 135 16.61 -37.02 -27.65
C SER A 135 17.28 -38.35 -28.10
N PRO A 136 17.08 -39.48 -27.37
CA PRO A 136 17.09 -39.73 -25.91
C PRO A 136 17.92 -40.99 -25.53
N PRO A 137 18.04 -41.38 -24.24
CA PRO A 137 17.63 -42.76 -23.92
C PRO A 137 17.03 -43.05 -22.52
N LYS A 138 16.18 -44.09 -22.52
CA LYS A 138 15.90 -45.11 -21.47
C LYS A 138 15.43 -44.66 -20.08
N LYS A 139 14.13 -44.91 -19.87
CA LYS A 139 13.35 -44.82 -18.62
C LYS A 139 13.97 -45.62 -17.46
N GLN A 140 14.64 -44.97 -16.50
CA GLN A 140 14.76 -45.50 -15.14
C GLN A 140 13.57 -45.06 -14.28
N LYS A 141 12.80 -46.03 -13.76
CA LYS A 141 11.71 -45.80 -12.79
C LYS A 141 12.27 -45.31 -11.45
N ARG A 142 12.59 -44.02 -11.33
CA ARG A 142 12.87 -43.39 -10.03
C ARG A 142 11.56 -43.33 -9.23
N LYS A 143 11.44 -44.22 -8.23
CA LYS A 143 10.32 -44.25 -7.29
C LYS A 143 10.14 -42.85 -6.67
N PHE A 144 9.01 -42.20 -6.93
CA PHE A 144 8.63 -40.97 -6.24
C PHE A 144 8.47 -41.27 -4.74
N LYS A 145 9.51 -40.99 -3.94
CA LYS A 145 9.40 -40.99 -2.48
C LYS A 145 8.45 -39.86 -2.08
N ASN A 146 7.24 -40.22 -1.66
CA ASN A 146 6.19 -39.29 -1.21
C ASN A 146 6.71 -38.32 -0.13
N LYS A 147 7.08 -37.09 -0.52
CA LYS A 147 7.38 -35.98 0.42
C LYS A 147 6.10 -35.37 1.03
N HIS A 148 5.14 -36.21 1.41
CA HIS A 148 3.84 -35.80 1.96
C HIS A 148 3.84 -35.72 3.50
N SER A 149 4.72 -34.87 4.06
CA SER A 149 4.67 -34.53 5.50
C SER A 149 4.89 -33.04 5.77
N LYS A 150 5.96 -32.42 5.25
CA LYS A 150 6.28 -31.01 5.52
C LYS A 150 5.27 -30.02 4.91
N ALA A 151 4.76 -30.27 3.69
CA ALA A 151 3.81 -29.39 3.02
C ALA A 151 2.47 -29.18 3.77
N LYS A 152 2.05 -30.16 4.60
CA LYS A 152 0.82 -30.05 5.40
C LYS A 152 0.97 -29.08 6.60
N LYS A 153 2.16 -28.93 7.19
CA LYS A 153 2.39 -27.99 8.31
C LYS A 153 2.33 -26.53 7.87
N TYR A 154 3.07 -26.14 6.82
CA TYR A 154 3.08 -24.76 6.31
C TYR A 154 1.66 -24.26 5.96
N LYS A 155 0.86 -25.08 5.25
CA LYS A 155 -0.54 -24.74 4.94
C LYS A 155 -1.45 -24.63 6.17
N LYS A 156 -1.14 -25.29 7.29
CA LYS A 156 -1.91 -25.19 8.54
C LYS A 156 -1.59 -23.91 9.32
N GLU A 157 -0.31 -23.49 9.33
CA GLU A 157 0.10 -22.25 9.98
C GLU A 157 -0.37 -21.02 9.20
N GLU A 158 -0.21 -20.99 7.88
CA GLU A 158 -0.71 -19.87 7.04
C GLU A 158 -2.22 -19.63 7.21
N LYS A 159 -3.01 -20.71 7.31
CA LYS A 159 -4.45 -20.62 7.59
C LYS A 159 -4.77 -19.97 8.94
N LYS A 160 -3.96 -20.17 9.98
CA LYS A 160 -4.15 -19.51 11.29
C LYS A 160 -3.92 -18.01 11.21
N PHE A 161 -2.92 -17.55 10.46
CA PHE A 161 -2.64 -16.12 10.31
C PHE A 161 -3.72 -15.37 9.50
N ARG A 162 -4.38 -16.07 8.55
CA ARG A 162 -5.54 -15.56 7.80
C ARG A 162 -6.85 -15.52 8.60
N GLN A 163 -6.97 -16.28 9.70
CA GLN A 163 -8.19 -16.32 10.53
C GLN A 163 -8.41 -14.98 11.27
N ARG A 164 -9.66 -14.51 11.42
CA ARG A 164 -9.96 -13.26 12.16
C ARG A 164 -9.50 -13.35 13.62
N VAL A 165 -8.74 -12.34 14.08
CA VAL A 165 -8.31 -12.19 15.49
C VAL A 165 -9.53 -12.13 16.41
N ARG A 166 -9.53 -12.92 17.49
CA ARG A 166 -10.56 -12.89 18.56
C ARG A 166 -10.04 -12.47 19.94
N THR A 167 -8.75 -12.58 20.23
CA THR A 167 -8.18 -12.24 21.55
C THR A 167 -7.02 -11.25 21.46
N PRO A 168 -6.69 -10.50 22.54
CA PRO A 168 -5.47 -9.70 22.60
C PRO A 168 -4.20 -10.53 22.42
N SER A 169 -4.14 -11.73 23.01
CA SER A 169 -2.99 -12.64 22.89
C SER A 169 -2.71 -13.09 21.45
N GLU A 170 -3.75 -13.31 20.64
CA GLU A 170 -3.60 -13.58 19.20
C GLU A 170 -2.98 -12.40 18.44
N ILE A 171 -3.22 -11.15 18.84
CA ILE A 171 -2.56 -9.97 18.23
C ILE A 171 -1.06 -10.03 18.51
N VAL A 172 -0.70 -10.16 19.80
CA VAL A 172 0.69 -10.21 20.25
C VAL A 172 1.45 -11.33 19.55
N GLN A 173 0.83 -12.52 19.40
CA GLN A 173 1.42 -13.64 18.68
C GLN A 173 1.67 -13.35 17.19
N ARG A 174 0.73 -12.69 16.51
CA ARG A 174 0.91 -12.30 15.09
C ARG A 174 1.97 -11.23 14.94
N TYR A 175 1.98 -10.21 15.79
CA TYR A 175 2.98 -9.14 15.77
C TYR A 175 4.39 -9.70 16.00
N LYS A 176 4.58 -10.58 17.00
CA LYS A 176 5.83 -11.32 17.22
C LYS A 176 6.23 -12.21 16.03
N SER A 177 5.27 -12.74 15.27
CA SER A 177 5.53 -13.51 14.05
C SER A 177 5.93 -12.64 12.86
N LEU A 178 5.33 -11.44 12.75
CA LEU A 178 5.69 -10.41 11.77
C LEU A 178 7.10 -9.87 12.04
N LEU A 179 7.46 -9.57 13.29
CA LEU A 179 8.82 -9.17 13.68
C LEU A 179 9.89 -10.16 13.21
N LYS A 180 9.68 -11.47 13.44
CA LYS A 180 10.59 -12.55 12.98
C LYS A 180 10.70 -12.67 11.45
N THR A 181 9.80 -12.03 10.72
CA THR A 181 9.63 -12.16 9.26
C THR A 181 10.07 -10.89 8.53
N PHE A 182 9.86 -9.72 9.12
CA PHE A 182 10.13 -8.41 8.54
C PHE A 182 11.57 -8.26 8.02
N PRO A 183 12.64 -8.61 8.78
CA PRO A 183 14.02 -8.57 8.28
C PRO A 183 14.26 -9.39 7.00
N LYS A 184 13.48 -10.46 6.79
CA LYS A 184 13.61 -11.38 5.65
C LYS A 184 12.88 -10.90 4.40
N MET A 185 11.95 -9.96 4.52
CA MET A 185 11.04 -9.56 3.44
C MET A 185 11.33 -8.16 2.88
N LYS A 186 12.26 -7.42 3.49
CA LYS A 186 12.69 -6.03 3.18
C LYS A 186 11.60 -4.94 3.31
N THR A 187 10.32 -5.26 3.17
CA THR A 187 9.21 -4.32 3.36
C THR A 187 8.10 -4.89 4.25
N LEU A 188 7.44 -4.02 5.01
CA LEU A 188 6.29 -4.36 5.85
C LEU A 188 5.16 -5.03 5.02
N SER A 189 4.83 -4.47 3.85
CA SER A 189 3.79 -5.03 2.97
C SER A 189 4.07 -6.48 2.54
N LYS A 190 5.33 -6.81 2.19
CA LYS A 190 5.72 -8.18 1.85
C LYS A 190 5.67 -9.11 3.07
N ALA A 191 5.98 -8.61 4.27
CA ALA A 191 5.82 -9.38 5.51
C ALA A 191 4.34 -9.66 5.81
N PHE A 192 3.45 -8.67 5.71
CA PHE A 192 2.00 -8.83 5.89
C PHE A 192 1.41 -9.83 4.87
N GLN A 193 1.76 -9.69 3.59
CA GLN A 193 1.31 -10.58 2.52
C GLN A 193 1.71 -12.04 2.77
N LYS A 194 2.93 -12.29 3.26
CA LYS A 194 3.42 -13.65 3.57
C LYS A 194 2.61 -14.34 4.67
N HIS A 195 2.13 -13.57 5.65
CA HIS A 195 1.25 -14.06 6.71
C HIS A 195 -0.24 -14.01 6.32
N GLY A 196 -0.59 -13.43 5.17
CA GLY A 196 -1.98 -13.24 4.75
C GLY A 196 -2.77 -12.32 5.69
N ILE A 197 -2.10 -11.35 6.32
CA ILE A 197 -2.70 -10.38 7.24
C ILE A 197 -2.87 -9.04 6.49
N ASP A 198 -4.00 -8.38 6.70
CA ASP A 198 -4.24 -7.04 6.16
C ASP A 198 -3.45 -5.95 6.92
N ARG A 199 -2.95 -4.93 6.19
CA ARG A 199 -2.16 -3.83 6.77
C ARG A 199 -2.97 -3.04 7.80
N ASN A 200 -4.20 -2.65 7.46
CA ASN A 200 -5.03 -1.84 8.34
C ASN A 200 -5.36 -2.62 9.62
N ARG A 201 -5.60 -3.93 9.51
CA ARG A 201 -5.78 -4.79 10.69
C ARG A 201 -4.57 -4.78 11.62
N VAL A 202 -3.34 -4.83 11.12
CA VAL A 202 -2.13 -4.71 11.96
C VAL A 202 -2.03 -3.32 12.57
N VAL A 203 -2.22 -2.27 11.77
CA VAL A 203 -2.13 -0.86 12.18
C VAL A 203 -3.12 -0.53 13.31
N SER A 204 -4.40 -0.90 13.17
CA SER A 204 -5.44 -0.64 14.17
C SER A 204 -5.30 -1.46 15.47
N THR A 205 -4.48 -2.51 15.49
CA THR A 205 -4.22 -3.31 16.69
C THR A 205 -2.76 -3.23 17.15
N ALA A 206 -1.97 -2.30 16.61
CA ALA A 206 -0.54 -2.22 16.91
C ALA A 206 -0.27 -1.89 18.38
N SER A 207 -1.02 -0.95 18.98
CA SER A 207 -0.94 -0.58 20.40
C SER A 207 -0.97 -1.76 21.35
N VAL A 208 -1.84 -2.75 21.10
CA VAL A 208 -1.94 -3.97 21.91
C VAL A 208 -0.61 -4.73 21.98
N ALA A 209 0.08 -4.84 20.84
CA ALA A 209 1.35 -5.57 20.79
C ALA A 209 2.55 -4.71 21.22
N GLU A 210 2.50 -3.40 20.95
CA GLU A 210 3.52 -2.44 21.36
C GLU A 210 3.56 -2.33 22.88
N LEU A 211 2.41 -2.15 23.54
CA LEU A 211 2.31 -2.14 25.00
C LEU A 211 2.72 -3.49 25.62
N ALA A 212 2.25 -4.62 25.06
CA ALA A 212 2.60 -5.96 25.53
C ALA A 212 4.09 -6.33 25.41
N ILE A 213 4.88 -5.55 24.67
CA ILE A 213 6.32 -5.74 24.49
C ILE A 213 7.11 -4.69 25.26
N ALA A 214 6.70 -3.42 25.24
CA ALA A 214 7.40 -2.32 25.90
C ALA A 214 7.09 -2.21 27.42
N ALA A 215 5.84 -2.45 27.82
CA ALA A 215 5.38 -2.37 29.22
C ALA A 215 4.44 -3.55 29.57
N PRO A 216 5.00 -4.77 29.77
CA PRO A 216 4.19 -5.98 30.01
C PRO A 216 3.31 -5.91 31.27
N LEU A 217 3.71 -5.15 32.30
CA LEU A 217 2.95 -4.97 33.54
C LEU A 217 1.65 -4.18 33.29
N VAL A 218 1.75 -3.00 32.67
CA VAL A 218 0.61 -2.16 32.28
C VAL A 218 -0.34 -2.92 31.34
N TYR A 219 0.22 -3.68 30.39
CA TYR A 219 -0.57 -4.56 29.52
C TYR A 219 -1.36 -5.62 30.29
N GLN A 220 -0.76 -6.24 31.31
CA GLN A 220 -1.42 -7.25 32.14
C GLN A 220 -2.53 -6.64 33.01
N GLU A 221 -2.32 -5.43 33.52
CA GLU A 221 -3.34 -4.67 34.26
C GLU A 221 -4.53 -4.32 33.37
N LEU A 222 -4.32 -3.81 32.15
CA LEU A 222 -5.41 -3.54 31.20
C LEU A 222 -6.21 -4.80 30.81
N ILE A 223 -5.58 -5.98 30.79
CA ILE A 223 -6.26 -7.26 30.59
C ILE A 223 -7.16 -7.60 31.79
N SER A 224 -6.66 -7.43 33.02
CA SER A 224 -7.44 -7.66 34.23
C SER A 224 -8.63 -6.69 34.32
N ASN A 225 -8.40 -5.42 34.01
CA ASN A 225 -9.39 -4.35 33.96
C ASN A 225 -10.18 -4.34 32.64
N LYS A 226 -10.46 -5.52 32.07
CA LYS A 226 -11.21 -5.66 30.82
C LYS A 226 -12.72 -5.83 31.10
N PRO A 227 -13.59 -4.92 30.63
CA PRO A 227 -15.03 -5.09 30.79
C PRO A 227 -15.55 -6.26 29.95
N SER A 228 -16.54 -6.97 30.50
CA SER A 228 -17.16 -8.12 29.85
C SER A 228 -17.76 -7.73 28.48
N GLY A 229 -17.59 -8.60 27.48
CA GLY A 229 -18.06 -8.35 26.11
C GLY A 229 -17.21 -7.39 25.27
N GLU A 230 -16.16 -6.73 25.81
CA GLU A 230 -15.40 -5.75 25.04
C GLU A 230 -14.70 -6.36 23.80
N THR A 231 -14.96 -5.76 22.64
CA THR A 231 -14.32 -6.12 21.37
C THR A 231 -12.81 -5.85 21.38
N VAL A 232 -12.06 -6.66 20.64
CA VAL A 232 -10.59 -6.50 20.46
C VAL A 232 -10.18 -5.11 19.95
N LEU A 233 -11.04 -4.41 19.19
CA LEU A 233 -10.72 -3.09 18.66
C LEU A 233 -10.86 -1.99 19.72
N HIS A 234 -11.85 -2.09 20.61
CA HIS A 234 -11.98 -1.16 21.74
C HIS A 234 -10.83 -1.35 22.74
N PHE A 235 -10.44 -2.60 23.01
CA PHE A 235 -9.25 -2.89 23.80
C PHE A 235 -7.98 -2.24 23.20
N ALA A 236 -7.85 -2.26 21.88
CA ALA A 236 -6.73 -1.61 21.19
C ALA A 236 -6.75 -0.06 21.28
N LYS A 237 -7.92 0.56 21.45
CA LYS A 237 -8.05 1.99 21.74
C LYS A 237 -7.67 2.32 23.18
N ARG A 238 -8.10 1.51 24.17
CA ARG A 238 -7.64 1.69 25.56
C ARG A 238 -6.13 1.55 25.70
N CYS A 239 -5.52 0.56 25.03
CA CYS A 239 -4.05 0.48 24.94
C CYS A 239 -3.40 1.66 24.17
N GLU A 240 -4.13 2.38 23.31
CA GLU A 240 -3.63 3.59 22.66
C GLU A 240 -3.69 4.80 23.58
N GLU A 241 -4.81 4.99 24.27
CA GLU A 241 -5.02 6.04 25.28
C GLU A 241 -3.99 5.94 26.42
N GLU A 242 -3.69 4.71 26.88
CA GLU A 242 -2.64 4.44 27.88
C GLU A 242 -1.24 4.82 27.38
N ILE A 243 -0.87 4.45 26.14
CA ILE A 243 0.41 4.85 25.54
C ILE A 243 0.47 6.37 25.33
N GLN A 244 -0.65 7.03 25.02
CA GLN A 244 -0.67 8.49 24.81
C GLN A 244 -0.58 9.27 26.13
N SER A 245 -1.13 8.73 27.22
CA SER A 245 -1.08 9.33 28.55
C SER A 245 0.28 9.15 29.23
N ASN A 246 1.02 8.08 28.93
CA ASN A 246 2.31 7.78 29.52
C ASN A 246 3.47 8.02 28.53
N ASP A 247 4.08 9.21 28.61
CA ASP A 247 5.19 9.60 27.74
C ASP A 247 6.43 8.71 27.90
N GLU A 248 6.69 8.11 29.07
CA GLU A 248 7.81 7.16 29.24
C GLU A 248 7.61 5.91 28.38
N VAL A 249 6.41 5.32 28.44
CA VAL A 249 6.02 4.15 27.63
C VAL A 249 6.04 4.48 26.14
N LYS A 250 5.56 5.67 25.76
CA LYS A 250 5.58 6.18 24.38
C LYS A 250 7.00 6.33 23.85
N ASN A 251 7.87 7.03 24.56
CA ASN A 251 9.27 7.22 24.18
C ASN A 251 10.02 5.88 24.09
N LYS A 252 9.75 4.96 25.03
CA LYS A 252 10.29 3.59 24.97
C LYS A 252 9.81 2.83 23.73
N ILE A 253 8.52 2.93 23.37
CA ILE A 253 7.99 2.33 22.14
C ILE A 253 8.65 2.93 20.89
N GLU A 254 8.94 4.24 20.88
CA GLU A 254 9.61 4.89 19.76
C GLU A 254 11.08 4.44 19.61
N SER A 255 11.84 4.35 20.71
CA SER A 255 13.19 3.72 20.71
C SER A 255 13.11 2.30 20.17
N MET A 256 12.23 1.48 20.73
CA MET A 256 12.07 0.08 20.32
C MET A 256 11.69 -0.09 18.83
N LYS A 257 11.01 0.90 18.22
CA LYS A 257 10.75 0.94 16.77
C LYS A 257 11.99 1.30 15.95
N ALA A 258 12.87 2.17 16.46
CA ALA A 258 14.17 2.47 15.84
C ALA A 258 15.13 1.27 15.94
N ASP A 259 15.18 0.61 17.10
CA ASP A 259 15.99 -0.58 17.39
C ASP A 259 15.53 -1.84 16.61
N GLY A 260 14.39 -1.76 15.91
CA GLY A 260 13.80 -2.87 15.17
C GLY A 260 13.19 -3.99 16.04
N THR A 261 13.08 -3.77 17.35
CA THR A 261 12.41 -4.70 18.28
C THR A 261 10.88 -4.59 18.21
N LEU A 262 10.37 -3.44 17.75
CA LEU A 262 8.99 -3.22 17.31
C LEU A 262 8.94 -2.92 15.80
N LEU A 263 7.76 -3.11 15.20
CA LEU A 263 7.58 -2.83 13.77
C LEU A 263 7.49 -1.31 13.57
N PRO A 264 8.18 -0.71 12.57
CA PRO A 264 8.11 0.72 12.28
C PRO A 264 6.78 1.08 11.60
N ILE A 265 5.69 0.97 12.37
CA ILE A 265 4.32 1.27 11.97
C ILE A 265 3.87 2.49 12.77
N ARG A 266 3.58 3.57 12.04
CA ARG A 266 2.85 4.73 12.56
C ARG A 266 1.39 4.59 12.17
N ARG A 267 0.47 4.85 13.10
CA ARG A 267 -0.93 5.15 12.74
C ARG A 267 -0.95 6.52 12.08
N GLY A 268 -1.73 6.67 11.02
CA GLY A 268 -2.11 8.01 10.57
C GLY A 268 -2.88 8.68 11.71
N LYS A 269 -2.54 9.92 12.03
CA LYS A 269 -3.34 10.72 12.97
C LYS A 269 -4.77 10.76 12.42
N SER A 270 -5.77 10.54 13.29
CA SER A 270 -7.11 10.98 12.93
C SER A 270 -7.03 12.49 12.78
N VAL A 271 -7.32 12.96 11.58
CA VAL A 271 -7.69 14.36 11.35
C VAL A 271 -9.11 14.55 11.91
#